data_AF-A0A5K1HY92-F1
#
_entry.id   AF-A0A5K1HY92-F1
#
_cell.length_a   1.000
_cell.length_b   1.000
_cell.length_c   1.000
_cell.angle_alpha   90.00
_cell.angle_beta   90.00
_cell.angle_gamma   90.00
#
_symmetry.space_group_name_H-M   'P 1'
#
loop_
_entity.id
_entity.type
_entity.pdbx_description
1 polymer ?
#
loop_
_entity_poly.entity_id
_entity_poly.type
_entity_poly.pdbx_seq_one_letter_code
_entity_poly.pdbx_strand_id
1 'polypeptide(L)' 'MTTPTRLILAVAIWCLAAVAVMLPLVWLINNRDWGIGLMLLVPFVVYGLLRLGRALEGWARASEPPSG' A
#
# COMPACT_ATOMS: atom_id res chain seq x y z
N MET A 1 6.77 11.59 18.16
CA MET A 1 7.35 11.31 16.82
C MET A 1 7.24 12.57 15.99
N THR A 2 8.31 12.98 15.31
CA THR A 2 8.29 14.12 14.40
C THR A 2 7.64 13.74 13.07
N THR A 3 7.11 14.71 12.30
CA THR A 3 6.50 14.49 10.98
C THR A 3 7.42 13.69 10.03
N PRO A 4 8.74 13.97 9.93
CA PRO A 4 9.65 13.15 9.12
C PRO A 4 9.69 11.68 9.54
N THR A 5 9.77 11.37 10.84
CA THR A 5 9.77 9.99 11.33
C THR A 5 8.47 9.26 10.97
N ARG A 6 7.33 9.95 11.06
CA ARG A 6 6.02 9.37 10.71
C ARG A 6 5.90 9.12 9.21
N LEU A 7 6.43 10.02 8.38
CA LEU A 7 6.49 9.83 6.93
C LEU A 7 7.38 8.63 6.56
N ILE A 8 8.55 8.49 7.19
CA ILE A 8 9.43 7.33 6.96
C ILE A 8 8.71 6.03 7.33
N LEU A 9 8.01 6.00 8.47
CA LEU A 9 7.21 4.84 8.87
C LEU A 9 6.06 4.56 7.91
N ALA A 10 5.35 5.60 7.46
CA ALA A 10 4.28 5.46 6.47
C ALA A 10 4.80 4.82 5.18
N VAL A 11 5.96 5.27 4.66
CA VAL A 11 6.59 4.69 3.47
C VAL A 11 7.02 3.25 3.73
N ALA A 12 7.69 2.97 4.86
CA ALA A 12 8.16 1.63 5.20
C ALA A 12 7.00 0.63 5.32
N ILE A 13 5.92 1.01 6.02
CA ILE A 13 4.71 0.19 6.17
C ILE A 13 4.05 -0.05 4.81
N TRP A 14 3.95 0.99 3.98
CA TRP A 14 3.37 0.87 2.65
C TRP A 14 4.19 -0.07 1.75
N CYS A 15 5.52 0.06 1.74
CA CYS A 15 6.41 -0.82 0.99
C CYS A 15 6.30 -2.28 1.45
N LEU A 16 6.28 -2.53 2.77
CA LEU A 16 6.09 -3.87 3.32
C LEU A 16 4.74 -4.46 2.89
N ALA A 17 3.66 -3.68 2.97
CA ALA A 17 2.34 -4.11 2.53
C ALA A 17 2.31 -4.42 1.02
N ALA A 18 2.89 -3.55 0.19
CA ALA A 18 2.97 -3.74 -1.25
C ALA A 18 3.72 -5.02 -1.61
N VAL A 19 4.88 -5.26 -1.01
CA VAL A 19 5.69 -6.47 -1.20
C VAL A 19 4.92 -7.71 -0.74
N ALA A 20 4.37 -7.68 0.47
CA ALA A 20 3.63 -8.80 1.06
C ALA A 20 2.38 -9.19 0.25
N VAL A 21 1.77 -8.24 -0.47
CA VAL A 21 0.56 -8.49 -1.28
C VAL A 21 0.92 -8.83 -2.73
N MET A 22 1.85 -8.11 -3.34
CA MET A 22 2.16 -8.28 -4.77
C MET A 22 2.96 -9.55 -5.06
N LEU A 23 3.91 -9.95 -4.21
CA LEU A 23 4.66 -11.20 -4.39
C LEU A 23 3.75 -12.43 -4.50
N PRO A 24 2.86 -12.72 -3.54
CA PRO A 24 1.98 -13.88 -3.64
C PRO A 24 0.99 -13.74 -4.79
N LEU A 25 0.50 -12.53 -5.08
CA LEU A 25 -0.42 -12.31 -6.20
C LEU A 25 0.24 -12.63 -7.54
N VAL A 26 1.45 -12.11 -7.80
CA VAL A 26 2.21 -12.37 -9.01
C VAL A 26 2.57 -13.84 -9.12
N TRP A 27 3.03 -14.46 -8.02
CA TRP A 27 3.30 -15.88 -7.97
C TRP A 27 2.07 -16.72 -8.32
N LEU A 28 0.91 -16.37 -7.77
CA LEU A 28 -0.34 -17.08 -8.00
C LEU A 28 -0.82 -16.94 -9.46
N ILE A 29 -0.72 -15.73 -10.03
CA ILE A 29 -1.02 -15.48 -11.45
C ILE A 29 -0.11 -16.31 -12.36
N ASN A 30 1.18 -16.39 -12.00
CA ASN A 30 2.17 -17.11 -12.80
C ASN A 30 2.01 -18.64 -12.73
N ASN A 31 1.59 -19.18 -11.59
CA ASN A 31 1.57 -20.63 -11.35
C ASN A 31 0.17 -21.28 -11.48
N ARG A 32 -0.90 -20.50 -11.68
CA ARG A 32 -2.25 -21.04 -11.86
C ARG A 32 -2.74 -20.74 -13.26
N ASP A 33 -3.34 -21.74 -13.91
CA ASP A 33 -3.97 -21.60 -15.24
C ASP A 33 -5.16 -20.61 -15.25
N TRP A 34 -5.54 -20.07 -14.09
CA TRP A 34 -6.65 -19.16 -13.84
C TRP A 34 -6.24 -17.69 -14.01
N GLY A 35 -5.14 -17.42 -14.71
CA GLY A 35 -4.52 -16.09 -14.85
C GLY A 35 -5.50 -14.98 -15.22
N ILE A 36 -6.48 -15.24 -16.10
CA ILE A 36 -7.51 -14.26 -16.49
C ILE A 36 -8.42 -13.88 -15.31
N GLY A 37 -8.83 -14.86 -14.49
CA GLY A 37 -9.67 -14.59 -13.31
C GLY A 37 -8.89 -13.82 -12.22
N LEU A 38 -7.60 -14.12 -12.07
CA LEU A 38 -6.74 -13.41 -11.13
C LEU A 38 -6.35 -12.00 -11.61
N MET A 39 -6.28 -11.78 -12.93
CA MET A 39 -6.10 -10.44 -13.51
C MET A 39 -7.25 -9.48 -13.14
N LEU A 40 -8.48 -9.99 -13.00
CA LEU A 40 -9.62 -9.18 -12.54
C LEU A 40 -9.48 -8.73 -11.09
N LEU A 41 -8.71 -9.44 -10.26
CA LEU A 41 -8.41 -9.06 -8.87
C LEU A 41 -7.38 -7.94 -8.77
N VAL A 42 -6.46 -7.84 -9.74
CA VAL A 42 -5.38 -6.84 -9.76
C VAL A 42 -5.87 -5.40 -9.53
N PRO A 43 -6.88 -4.86 -10.25
CA PRO A 43 -7.33 -3.49 -10.03
C PRO A 43 -7.82 -3.23 -8.60
N PHE A 44 -8.50 -4.20 -7.98
CA PHE A 44 -8.96 -4.08 -6.59
C PHE A 44 -7.78 -4.06 -5.62
N VAL A 45 -6.78 -4.92 -5.85
CA VAL A 45 -5.57 -4.97 -5.03
C VAL A 45 -4.78 -3.67 -5.13
N VAL A 46 -4.57 -3.17 -6.36
CA VAL A 46 -3.89 -1.89 -6.60
C VAL A 46 -4.65 -0.73 -5.96
N TYR A 47 -5.98 -0.70 -6.12
CA TYR A 47 -6.81 0.31 -5.46
C TYR A 47 -6.67 0.25 -3.93
N GLY A 48 -6.65 -0.94 -3.34
CA GLY A 48 -6.41 -1.14 -1.91
C GLY A 48 -5.07 -0.56 -1.45
N LEU A 49 -3.98 -0.81 -2.19
CA LEU A 49 -2.66 -0.24 -1.88
C LEU A 49 -2.63 1.29 -2.03
N LEU A 50 -3.29 1.84 -3.06
CA LEU A 50 -3.43 3.29 -3.22
C LEU A 50 -4.21 3.92 -2.06
N ARG A 51 -5.31 3.28 -1.66
CA ARG A 51 -6.13 3.71 -0.52
C ARG A 51 -5.35 3.68 0.79
N LEU A 52 -4.54 2.63 1.00
CA LEU A 52 -3.66 2.49 2.15
C LEU A 52 -2.59 3.60 2.17
N GLY A 53 -1.96 3.89 1.02
CA GLY A 53 -0.97 4.96 0.91
C GLY A 53 -1.54 6.32 1.32
N ARG A 54 -2.75 6.67 0.83
CA ARG A 54 -3.44 7.90 1.24
C ARG A 54 -3.80 7.93 2.72
N ALA A 55 -4.20 6.79 3.30
CA ALA A 55 -4.49 6.71 4.73
C ALA A 55 -3.22 6.92 5.58
N LEU A 56 -2.09 6.35 5.17
CA LEU A 56 -0.80 6.51 5.83
C LEU A 56 -0.25 7.93 5.69
N GLU A 57 -0.44 8.56 4.53
CA GLU A 57 -0.11 9.98 4.31
C GLU A 57 -0.94 10.89 5.22
N GLY A 58 -2.27 10.69 5.25
CA GLY A 58 -3.18 11.45 6.12
C GLY A 58 -2.82 11.26 7.60
N TRP A 59 -2.55 10.01 8.01
CA TRP A 59 -2.04 9.73 9.34
C TRP A 59 -0.75 10.50 9.60
N ALA A 60 0.27 10.37 8.75
CA ALA A 60 1.60 10.97 8.94
C ALA A 60 1.58 12.50 9.02
N ARG A 61 0.65 13.17 8.34
CA ARG A 61 0.47 14.63 8.38
C ARG A 61 -0.44 15.14 9.51
N ALA A 62 -1.30 14.30 10.09
CA ALA A 62 -2.21 14.71 11.16
C ALA A 62 -1.53 15.17 12.48
N SER A 63 -0.21 15.08 12.60
CA SER A 63 0.55 15.58 13.76
C SER A 63 1.16 16.96 13.55
N GLU A 64 1.00 17.55 12.38
CA GLU A 64 1.45 18.92 12.12
C GLU A 64 0.38 19.88 12.68
N PRO A 65 0.70 20.72 13.69
CA PRO A 65 -0.23 21.76 14.12
C PRO A 65 -0.51 22.69 12.93
N PRO A 66 -1.74 23.19 12.76
CA PRO A 66 -1.98 24.22 11.75
C PRO A 66 -1.04 25.39 12.02
N SER A 67 -0.17 25.70 11.07
CA SER A 67 0.65 26.90 11.07
C SER A 67 -0.27 28.10 10.86
N GLY A 68 -0.77 28.65 11.97
CA GLY A 68 -1.40 29.96 12.07
C GLY A 68 -0.38 31.05 12.37
#